data_AF-A0A944C170-F1
#
_entry.id   AF-A0A944C170-F1
#
_cell.length_a   1.000
_cell.length_b   1.000
_cell.length_c   1.000
_cell.angle_alpha   90.00
_cell.angle_beta   90.00
_cell.angle_gamma   90.00
#
_symmetry.space_group_name_H-M   'P 1'
#
loop_
_entity.id
_entity.type
_entity.pdbx_description
1 polymer ?
#
loop_
_entity_poly.entity_id
_entity_poly.type
_entity_poly.pdbx_seq_one_letter_code
_entity_poly.pdbx_strand_id
1 'polypeptide(L)' 'MTADEEYMTVCIELAKKAAQLGECPVGAIVVDNDGKIIGRGYN' A
#
# COMPACT_ATOMS: atom_id res chain seq x y z
N MET A 1 -15.90 -7.48 -2.10
CA MET A 1 -14.45 -7.26 -2.07
C MET A 1 -13.91 -7.95 -0.82
N THR A 2 -12.77 -8.61 -0.92
CA THR A 2 -12.08 -9.19 0.25
C THR A 2 -11.20 -8.13 0.92
N ALA A 3 -10.82 -8.36 2.19
CA ALA A 3 -9.88 -7.49 2.88
C ALA A 3 -8.54 -7.36 2.10
N ASP A 4 -8.09 -8.43 1.47
CA ASP A 4 -6.89 -8.43 0.63
C ASP A 4 -7.01 -7.49 -0.58
N GLU A 5 -8.17 -7.43 -1.23
CA GLU A 5 -8.42 -6.50 -2.35
C GLU A 5 -8.42 -5.04 -1.90
N GLU A 6 -8.99 -4.75 -0.72
CA GLU A 6 -8.99 -3.41 -0.12
C GLU A 6 -7.56 -2.98 0.26
N TYR A 7 -6.80 -3.86 0.89
CA TYR A 7 -5.39 -3.65 1.21
C TYR A 7 -4.54 -3.44 -0.03
N MET A 8 -4.74 -4.26 -1.06
CA MET A 8 -4.00 -4.15 -2.30
C MET A 8 -4.30 -2.83 -3.02
N THR A 9 -5.55 -2.36 -2.95
CA THR A 9 -5.92 -1.04 -3.48
C THR A 9 -5.08 0.07 -2.82
N VAL A 10 -4.89 0.01 -1.50
CA VAL A 10 -4.02 0.98 -0.79
C VAL A 10 -2.56 0.86 -1.25
N CYS A 11 -2.03 -0.36 -1.41
CA CYS A 11 -0.67 -0.58 -1.91
C CYS A 11 -0.47 -0.03 -3.32
N ILE A 12 -1.45 -0.19 -4.21
CA ILE A 12 -1.40 0.35 -5.58
C ILE A 12 -1.37 1.88 -5.58
N GLU A 13 -2.15 2.53 -4.74
CA GLU A 13 -2.12 4.00 -4.61
C GLU A 13 -0.78 4.51 -4.08
N LEU A 14 -0.11 3.75 -3.19
CA LEU A 14 1.24 4.05 -2.72
C LEU A 14 2.28 3.86 -3.84
N ALA A 15 2.19 2.78 -4.62
CA ALA A 15 3.06 2.54 -5.76
C ALA A 15 2.92 3.62 -6.85
N LYS A 16 1.71 4.15 -7.08
CA LYS A 16 1.49 5.29 -7.98
C LYS A 16 2.21 6.56 -7.50
N LYS A 17 2.32 6.78 -6.19
CA LYS A 17 3.07 7.92 -5.64
C LYS A 17 4.57 7.79 -5.90
N ALA A 18 5.14 6.61 -5.65
CA ALA A 18 6.53 6.31 -6.02
C ALA A 18 6.79 6.58 -7.51
N ALA A 19 5.90 6.07 -8.38
CA ALA A 19 5.99 6.29 -9.82
C ALA A 19 6.00 7.77 -10.21
N GLN A 20 5.15 8.59 -9.56
CA GLN A 20 5.08 10.03 -9.80
C GLN A 20 6.35 10.78 -9.40
N LEU A 21 7.10 10.25 -8.43
CA LEU A 21 8.39 10.79 -8.00
C LEU A 21 9.56 10.28 -8.88
N GLY A 22 9.30 9.39 -9.84
CA GLY A 22 10.32 8.76 -10.67
C GLY A 22 11.03 7.59 -9.99
N GLU A 23 10.54 7.14 -8.82
CA GLU A 23 11.06 5.99 -8.09
C GLU A 23 10.43 4.68 -8.59
N CYS A 24 10.98 3.55 -8.16
CA CYS A 24 10.47 2.23 -8.54
C CYS A 24 9.06 2.03 -7.95
N PRO A 25 8.03 1.70 -8.74
CA PRO A 25 6.63 1.74 -8.30
C PRO A 25 6.28 0.58 -7.37
N VAL A 26 6.64 0.71 -6.09
CA VAL A 26 6.36 -0.26 -5.04
C VAL A 26 5.63 0.44 -3.90
N GLY A 27 4.56 -0.18 -3.42
CA GLY A 27 3.80 0.27 -2.25
C GLY A 27 3.60 -0.89 -1.29
N ALA A 28 3.66 -0.60 0.01
CA ALA A 28 3.52 -1.59 1.06
C ALA A 28 2.74 -1.04 2.25
N ILE A 29 2.01 -1.92 2.93
CA ILE A 29 1.34 -1.64 4.19
C ILE A 29 1.69 -2.70 5.23
N VAL A 30 1.59 -2.31 6.51
CA VAL A 30 1.65 -3.23 7.65
C VAL A 30 0.29 -3.19 8.33
N VAL A 31 -0.29 -4.37 8.55
CA VAL A 31 -1.62 -4.54 9.14
C VAL A 31 -1.47 -5.33 10.44
N ASP A 32 -2.17 -4.91 11.49
CA ASP A 32 -2.21 -5.64 12.76
C ASP A 32 -3.24 -6.78 12.76
N ASN A 33 -3.33 -7.51 13.87
CA ASN A 33 -4.23 -8.66 14.01
C ASN A 33 -5.72 -8.29 13.95
N ASP A 34 -6.07 -7.01 14.16
CA ASP A 34 -7.43 -6.49 14.08
C ASP A 34 -7.78 -5.99 12.67
N GLY A 35 -6.87 -6.15 11.70
CA GLY A 35 -7.05 -5.71 10.32
C GLY A 35 -6.81 -4.21 10.11
N LYS A 36 -6.20 -3.51 11.09
CA LYS A 36 -5.92 -2.08 11.00
C LYS A 36 -4.54 -1.83 10.39
N ILE A 37 -4.48 -0.90 9.45
CA ILE A 37 -3.23 -0.45 8.85
C ILE A 37 -2.46 0.41 9.85
N ILE A 38 -1.31 -0.10 10.31
CA ILE A 38 -0.41 0.57 11.26
C ILE A 38 0.85 1.14 10.59
N GLY A 39 1.13 0.77 9.34
CA GLY A 39 2.26 1.28 8.57
C GLY A 39 1.93 1.42 7.09
N ARG A 40 2.50 2.44 6.43
CA ARG A 40 2.40 2.68 4.99
C ARG A 40 3.76 3.12 4.47
N GLY A 41 4.19 2.58 3.34
CA GLY A 41 5.44 2.95 2.68
C GLY A 41 5.35 2.83 1.17
N TYR A 42 6.18 3.61 0.48
CA TYR A 42 6.44 3.50 -0.94
C TYR A 42 7.91 3.81 -1.20
N ASN A 43 8.42 3.28 -2.31
CA ASN A 43 9.80 3.49 -2.74
C ASN A 43 10.01 4.82 -3.42
#